data_AF-A0A429BQT8-F1
#
_entry.id   AF-A0A429BQT8-F1
#
_cell.length_a   1.000
_cell.length_b   1.000
_cell.length_c   1.000
_cell.angle_alpha   90.00
_cell.angle_beta   90.00
_cell.angle_gamma   90.00
#
_symmetry.space_group_name_H-M   'P 1'
#
loop_
_entity.id
_entity.type
_entity.pdbx_description
1 polymer ?
#
loop_
_entity_poly.entity_id
_entity_poly.type
_entity_poly.pdbx_seq_one_letter_code
_entity_poly.pdbx_strand_id
1 'polypeptide(L)'
;MTGTDENELLDAKQIHEEFGLSPSRLSELYRDREGTLCPEPDEVKGRQRRWKRGTIRPFLVSYRKAKTAQPSVRHTLLTGPRDRLMSTSDVSKALGHKRTVTLHGWLQNRPGYFPEPDVVETTEGGRLRRFWHLGTVLDWIDQRPGPGNTQSKARTQAAAPVEDGEPEELLDTKQAAPMLGYSSHLELNRAIARGILPELARPDEVVRSERGLTSNRYKRRRVVALARARQQAPTSSELSKLRLEAAAQALREAAAPAAVSVEVLAEAHPGHGSATAWKKAIDESLRAIQEG
;
A
#
# COMPACT_ATOMS: atom_id res chain seq x y z
N MET A 1 -8.84 19.06 -21.50
CA MET A 1 -9.98 19.91 -21.87
C MET A 1 -10.40 20.67 -20.62
N THR A 2 -10.08 21.95 -20.49
CA THR A 2 -10.51 22.77 -19.34
C THR A 2 -11.89 23.33 -19.67
N GLY A 3 -12.94 22.73 -19.11
CA GLY A 3 -14.29 23.27 -19.21
C GLY A 3 -14.38 24.60 -18.46
N THR A 4 -15.05 25.58 -19.06
CA THR A 4 -15.22 26.92 -18.48
C THR A 4 -16.57 27.09 -17.79
N ASP A 5 -17.49 26.13 -17.95
CA ASP A 5 -18.82 26.22 -17.37
C ASP A 5 -18.77 25.99 -15.86
N GLU A 6 -19.24 26.99 -15.11
CA GLU A 6 -19.31 26.98 -13.65
C GLU A 6 -20.43 26.09 -13.12
N ASN A 7 -21.47 25.84 -13.92
CA ASN A 7 -22.60 24.99 -13.54
C ASN A 7 -22.36 23.50 -13.87
N GLU A 8 -21.26 23.17 -14.54
CA GLU A 8 -20.91 21.79 -14.86
C GLU A 8 -20.73 20.98 -13.57
N LEU A 9 -21.47 19.87 -13.46
CA LEU A 9 -21.37 18.93 -12.35
C LEU A 9 -20.19 17.99 -12.54
N LEU A 10 -19.21 18.09 -11.66
CA LEU A 10 -18.00 17.28 -11.66
C LEU A 10 -18.11 16.15 -10.65
N ASP A 11 -17.75 14.94 -11.07
CA ASP A 11 -17.53 13.83 -10.17
C ASP A 11 -16.12 13.86 -9.55
N ALA A 12 -15.86 12.96 -8.60
CA ALA A 12 -14.58 12.90 -7.91
C ALA A 12 -13.38 12.58 -8.84
N LYS A 13 -13.62 11.88 -9.96
CA LYS A 13 -12.58 11.58 -10.95
C LYS A 13 -12.26 12.80 -11.79
N GLN A 14 -13.27 13.52 -12.26
CA GLN A 14 -13.10 14.79 -12.99
C GLN A 14 -12.43 15.85 -12.10
N ILE A 15 -12.81 15.94 -10.81
CA ILE A 15 -12.13 16.81 -9.83
C ILE A 15 -10.66 16.42 -9.67
N HIS A 16 -10.36 15.12 -9.69
CA HIS A 16 -8.97 14.63 -9.64
C HIS A 16 -8.19 15.01 -10.89
N GLU A 17 -8.76 14.83 -12.08
CA GLU A 17 -8.10 15.15 -13.34
C GLU A 17 -7.88 16.65 -13.51
N GLU A 18 -8.89 17.46 -13.20
CA GLU A 18 -8.85 18.92 -13.40
C GLU A 18 -8.03 19.61 -12.33
N PHE A 19 -8.24 19.27 -11.06
CA PHE A 19 -7.57 19.95 -9.96
C PHE A 19 -6.37 19.16 -9.47
N GLY A 20 -6.38 17.83 -9.46
CA GLY A 20 -5.29 17.02 -8.87
C GLY A 20 -5.54 16.57 -7.44
N LEU A 21 -6.79 16.64 -6.95
CA LEU A 21 -7.17 16.14 -5.64
C LEU A 21 -7.70 14.70 -5.76
N SER A 22 -7.13 13.73 -5.04
CA SER A 22 -7.59 12.34 -5.16
C SER A 22 -9.03 12.15 -4.64
N PRO A 23 -9.80 11.19 -5.19
CA PRO A 23 -11.17 10.90 -4.72
C PRO A 23 -11.25 10.53 -3.23
N SER A 24 -10.23 9.82 -2.72
CA SER A 24 -10.13 9.50 -1.28
C SER A 24 -9.98 10.76 -0.45
N ARG A 25 -9.08 11.67 -0.88
CA ARG A 25 -8.85 12.91 -0.14
C ARG A 25 -10.06 13.82 -0.17
N LEU A 26 -10.76 13.92 -1.30
CA LEU A 26 -12.02 14.64 -1.39
C LEU A 26 -13.08 14.06 -0.44
N SER A 27 -13.15 12.73 -0.33
CA SER A 27 -14.06 12.07 0.60
C SER A 27 -13.73 12.32 2.07
N GLU A 28 -12.46 12.39 2.43
CA GLU A 28 -12.00 12.78 3.77
C GLU A 28 -12.37 14.22 4.09
N LEU A 29 -12.06 15.17 3.19
CA LEU A 29 -12.42 16.58 3.37
C LEU A 29 -13.92 16.76 3.57
N TYR A 30 -14.74 16.04 2.80
CA TYR A 30 -16.18 16.05 2.96
C TYR A 30 -16.64 15.46 4.31
N ARG A 31 -16.01 14.37 4.76
CA ARG A 31 -16.33 13.77 6.06
C ARG A 31 -16.04 14.75 7.20
N ASP A 32 -14.93 15.47 7.09
CA ASP A 32 -14.45 16.46 8.06
C ASP A 32 -14.89 17.89 7.66
N ARG A 33 -16.04 18.04 6.99
CA ARG A 33 -16.48 19.33 6.44
C ARG A 33 -16.70 20.42 7.48
N GLU A 34 -17.05 20.06 8.71
CA GLU A 34 -17.17 21.02 9.82
C GLU A 34 -15.85 21.75 10.10
N GLY A 35 -14.72 21.05 9.96
CA GLY A 35 -13.39 21.64 10.17
C GLY A 35 -12.71 22.13 8.90
N THR A 36 -13.09 21.60 7.73
CA THR A 36 -12.44 21.93 6.45
C THR A 36 -13.23 22.91 5.60
N LEU A 37 -14.51 23.15 5.91
CA LEU A 37 -15.45 23.94 5.12
C LEU A 37 -15.61 23.42 3.68
N CYS A 38 -15.44 22.11 3.48
CA CYS A 38 -15.70 21.45 2.20
C CYS A 38 -17.17 21.64 1.82
N PRO A 39 -17.49 22.11 0.60
CA PRO A 39 -18.87 22.36 0.19
C PRO A 39 -19.68 21.06 0.12
N GLU A 40 -20.99 21.19 0.39
CA GLU A 40 -21.95 20.12 0.13
C GLU A 40 -22.02 19.81 -1.37
N PRO A 41 -22.23 18.54 -1.77
CA PRO A 41 -22.43 18.17 -3.16
C PRO A 41 -23.75 18.74 -3.68
N ASP A 42 -23.70 19.27 -4.89
CA ASP A 42 -24.88 19.79 -5.62
C ASP A 42 -25.79 18.65 -6.11
N GLU A 43 -25.24 17.45 -6.35
CA GLU A 43 -26.02 16.26 -6.71
C GLU A 43 -25.50 15.03 -5.95
N VAL A 44 -26.43 14.24 -5.38
CA VAL A 44 -26.15 12.94 -4.77
C VAL A 44 -26.99 11.87 -5.45
N LYS A 45 -26.33 10.96 -6.16
CA LYS A 45 -26.96 9.79 -6.79
C LYS A 45 -26.40 8.51 -6.18
N GLY A 46 -27.12 7.95 -5.21
CA GLY A 46 -26.66 6.81 -4.43
C GLY A 46 -25.37 7.12 -3.66
N ARG A 47 -24.26 6.44 -4.00
CA ARG A 47 -22.93 6.70 -3.41
C ARG A 47 -22.12 7.75 -4.17
N GLN A 48 -22.58 8.18 -5.35
CA GLN A 48 -21.91 9.17 -6.16
C GLN A 48 -22.33 10.56 -5.71
N ARG A 49 -21.31 11.42 -5.52
CA ARG A 49 -21.46 12.82 -5.16
C ARG A 49 -20.85 13.65 -6.29
N ARG A 50 -21.55 14.69 -6.71
CA ARG A 50 -21.08 15.64 -7.73
C ARG A 50 -21.21 17.05 -7.21
N TRP A 51 -20.29 17.89 -7.63
CA TRP A 51 -20.24 19.31 -7.27
C TRP A 51 -20.19 20.15 -8.53
N LYS A 52 -20.88 21.28 -8.53
CA LYS A 52 -20.72 22.30 -9.56
C LYS A 52 -19.28 22.80 -9.54
N ARG A 53 -18.69 22.95 -10.72
CA ARG A 53 -17.32 23.48 -10.88
C ARG A 53 -17.17 24.81 -10.14
N GLY A 54 -18.14 25.71 -10.26
CA GLY A 54 -18.15 27.03 -9.63
C GLY A 54 -18.12 26.97 -8.09
N THR A 55 -18.65 25.91 -7.50
CA THR A 55 -18.67 25.73 -6.04
C THR A 55 -17.38 25.09 -5.53
N ILE A 56 -16.92 24.01 -6.19
CA ILE A 56 -15.78 23.24 -5.71
C ILE A 56 -14.43 23.88 -6.04
N ARG A 57 -14.32 24.60 -7.16
CA ARG A 57 -13.06 25.22 -7.61
C ARG A 57 -12.55 26.28 -6.62
N PRO A 58 -13.33 27.28 -6.17
CA PRO A 58 -12.86 28.27 -5.20
C PRO A 58 -12.43 27.66 -3.87
N PHE A 59 -13.15 26.63 -3.41
CA PHE A 59 -12.78 25.86 -2.23
C PHE A 59 -11.41 25.20 -2.41
N LEU A 60 -11.19 24.48 -3.51
CA LEU A 60 -9.92 23.77 -3.75
C LEU A 60 -8.73 24.73 -3.92
N VAL A 61 -8.94 25.87 -4.57
CA VAL A 61 -7.93 26.93 -4.69
C VAL A 61 -7.58 27.48 -3.31
N SER A 62 -8.57 27.83 -2.50
CA SER A 62 -8.38 28.33 -1.13
C SER A 62 -7.74 27.29 -0.23
N TYR A 63 -8.18 26.03 -0.32
CA TYR A 63 -7.64 24.90 0.44
C TYR A 63 -6.15 24.69 0.13
N ARG A 64 -5.76 24.77 -1.14
CA ARG A 64 -4.33 24.69 -1.53
C ARG A 64 -3.54 25.87 -1.04
N LYS A 65 -4.06 27.08 -1.21
CA LYS A 65 -3.41 28.29 -0.73
C LYS A 65 -3.20 28.22 0.78
N ALA A 66 -4.21 27.79 1.54
CA ALA A 66 -4.12 27.58 2.98
C ALA A 66 -3.11 26.49 3.34
N LYS A 67 -3.06 25.37 2.60
CA LYS A 67 -2.09 24.30 2.83
C LYS A 67 -0.64 24.72 2.52
N THR A 68 -0.44 25.55 1.50
CA THR A 68 0.87 26.10 1.13
C THR A 68 1.29 27.24 2.06
N ALA A 69 0.33 28.05 2.55
CA ALA A 69 0.56 29.16 3.46
C ALA A 69 0.65 28.74 4.94
N GLN A 70 0.09 27.58 5.31
CA GLN A 70 0.39 26.97 6.60
C GLN A 70 1.89 26.63 6.61
N PRO A 71 2.69 27.27 7.50
CA PRO A 71 4.01 26.76 7.79
C PRO A 71 3.78 25.32 8.20
N SER A 72 4.37 24.36 7.48
CA SER A 72 4.30 22.95 7.85
C SER A 72 4.62 22.89 9.33
N VAL A 73 3.64 22.60 10.20
CA VAL A 73 3.72 22.83 11.65
C VAL A 73 5.12 22.41 12.12
N ARG A 74 6.00 23.41 12.27
CA ARG A 74 7.41 23.16 12.57
C ARG A 74 7.36 22.72 14.01
N HIS A 75 7.64 21.44 14.27
CA HIS A 75 7.69 20.88 15.62
C HIS A 75 8.39 21.89 16.54
N THR A 76 7.96 22.06 17.79
CA THR A 76 8.57 23.04 18.73
C THR A 76 10.09 22.84 18.98
N LEU A 77 10.67 21.77 18.44
CA LEU A 77 12.10 21.50 18.45
C LEU A 77 12.83 22.17 17.28
N LEU A 78 12.09 22.65 16.29
CA LEU A 78 12.57 23.41 15.14
C LEU A 78 12.53 24.94 15.38
N THR A 79 12.30 25.35 16.63
CA THR A 79 12.35 26.76 17.05
C THR A 79 13.58 26.99 17.95
N GLY A 80 14.25 28.12 17.72
CA GLY A 80 15.45 28.51 18.47
C GLY A 80 16.64 28.88 17.57
N PRO A 81 17.82 29.08 18.18
CA PRO A 81 19.04 29.43 17.47
C PRO A 81 19.47 28.35 16.49
N ARG A 82 19.95 28.72 15.30
CA ARG A 82 20.34 27.78 14.24
C ARG A 82 21.55 26.93 14.61
N ASP A 83 22.42 27.43 15.47
CA ASP A 83 23.59 26.75 16.02
C ASP A 83 23.24 25.81 17.19
N ARG A 84 21.99 25.78 17.66
CA ARG A 84 21.55 24.85 18.69
C ARG A 84 21.76 23.40 18.22
N LEU A 85 22.54 22.64 18.98
CA LEU A 85 22.71 21.21 18.75
C LEU A 85 21.45 20.43 19.15
N MET A 86 21.05 19.52 18.26
CA MET A 86 19.92 18.62 18.39
C MET A 86 20.42 17.18 18.46
N SER A 87 19.95 16.44 19.47
CA SER A 87 20.25 15.01 19.56
C SER A 87 19.57 14.22 18.45
N THR A 88 20.04 13.01 18.18
CA THR A 88 19.38 12.08 17.24
C THR A 88 17.88 11.90 17.54
N SER A 89 17.50 11.88 18.82
CA SER A 89 16.09 11.79 19.23
C SER A 89 15.30 13.07 18.92
N ASP A 90 15.90 14.24 19.09
CA ASP A 90 15.23 15.52 18.84
C ASP A 90 15.00 15.71 17.34
N VAL A 91 16.01 15.40 16.52
CA VAL A 91 15.88 15.41 15.06
C VAL A 91 14.78 14.43 14.62
N SER A 92 14.78 13.20 15.12
CA SER A 92 13.75 12.21 14.80
C SER A 92 12.33 12.72 15.13
N LYS A 93 12.14 13.31 16.31
CA LYS A 93 10.85 13.88 16.73
C LYS A 93 10.46 15.08 15.85
N ALA A 94 11.41 15.97 15.59
CA ALA A 94 11.22 17.14 14.74
C ALA A 94 10.76 16.79 13.32
N LEU A 95 11.23 15.65 12.79
CA LEU A 95 10.84 15.11 11.49
C LEU A 95 9.54 14.29 11.52
N GLY A 96 8.88 14.15 12.68
CA GLY A 96 7.63 13.42 12.85
C GLY A 96 7.77 11.91 13.03
N HIS A 97 8.96 11.42 13.35
CA HIS A 97 9.19 9.98 13.59
C HIS A 97 9.13 9.63 15.08
N LYS A 98 8.38 8.56 15.39
CA LYS A 98 8.22 8.04 16.76
C LYS A 98 9.50 7.43 17.35
N ARG A 99 10.43 6.97 16.51
CA ARG A 99 11.67 6.28 16.91
C ARG A 99 12.84 6.71 16.02
N THR A 100 14.06 6.70 16.58
CA THR A 100 15.30 7.08 15.89
C THR A 100 15.76 6.08 14.81
N VAL A 101 15.16 4.89 14.75
CA VAL A 101 15.53 3.82 13.80
C VAL A 101 15.47 4.30 12.36
N THR A 102 14.50 5.14 12.00
CA THR A 102 14.40 5.70 10.64
C THR A 102 15.62 6.54 10.29
N LEU A 103 16.04 7.41 11.21
CA LEU A 103 17.18 8.30 11.01
C LEU A 103 18.49 7.50 10.91
N HIS A 104 18.70 6.51 11.79
CA HIS A 104 19.83 5.59 11.68
C HIS A 104 19.82 4.81 10.36
N GLY A 105 18.64 4.36 9.92
CA GLY A 105 18.48 3.67 8.66
C GLY A 105 18.84 4.54 7.45
N TRP A 106 18.56 5.85 7.47
CA TRP A 106 19.01 6.76 6.43
C TRP A 106 20.52 6.92 6.41
N LEU A 107 21.13 7.15 7.57
CA LEU A 107 22.59 7.29 7.69
C LEU A 107 23.35 6.03 7.25
N GLN A 108 22.79 4.85 7.51
CA GLN A 108 23.44 3.57 7.17
C GLN A 108 23.17 3.11 5.73
N ASN A 109 21.92 3.22 5.27
CA ASN A 109 21.50 2.62 4.00
C ASN A 109 21.39 3.62 2.85
N ARG A 110 21.48 4.93 3.13
CA ARG A 110 21.33 6.01 2.15
C ARG A 110 22.33 7.15 2.44
N PRO A 111 23.64 6.90 2.33
CA PRO A 111 24.65 7.95 2.51
C PRO A 111 24.35 9.13 1.56
N GLY A 112 24.42 10.34 2.08
CA GLY A 112 24.10 11.58 1.35
C GLY A 112 22.61 11.94 1.27
N TYR A 113 21.67 11.08 1.69
CA TYR A 113 20.24 11.43 1.71
C TYR A 113 19.88 12.39 2.84
N PHE A 114 20.39 12.13 4.05
CA PHE A 114 20.27 13.00 5.22
C PHE A 114 21.65 13.54 5.57
N PRO A 115 21.80 14.81 5.99
CA PRO A 115 23.08 15.40 6.32
C PRO A 115 23.83 14.60 7.38
N GLU A 116 25.15 14.56 7.23
CA GLU A 116 26.03 14.00 8.25
C GLU A 116 25.90 14.81 9.56
N PRO A 117 26.10 14.17 10.73
CA PRO A 117 26.08 14.87 12.01
C PRO A 117 27.20 15.91 12.08
N ASP A 118 26.84 17.13 12.48
CA ASP A 118 27.77 18.24 12.69
C ASP A 118 28.73 17.95 13.86
N VAL A 119 28.28 17.20 14.87
CA VAL A 119 29.09 16.78 16.01
C VAL A 119 28.87 15.29 16.31
N VAL A 120 29.98 14.56 16.47
CA VAL A 120 29.98 13.15 16.88
C VAL A 120 30.79 13.00 18.15
N GLU A 121 30.17 12.46 19.20
CA GLU A 121 30.82 12.16 20.48
C GLU A 121 30.85 10.66 20.71
N THR A 122 31.97 10.16 21.24
CA THR A 122 32.07 8.76 21.67
C THR A 122 31.88 8.71 23.17
N THR A 123 30.85 8.00 23.64
CA THR A 123 30.67 7.75 25.08
C THR A 123 31.76 6.81 25.59
N GLU A 124 32.02 6.81 26.90
CA GLU A 124 32.95 5.86 27.55
C GLU A 124 32.69 4.38 27.17
N GLY A 125 31.43 4.01 26.94
CA GLY A 125 31.04 2.67 26.48
C GLY A 125 31.18 2.41 24.98
N GLY A 126 31.92 3.24 24.23
CA GLY A 126 32.17 3.10 22.79
C GLY A 126 31.00 3.43 21.86
N ARG A 127 29.87 3.89 22.40
CA ARG A 127 28.70 4.27 21.59
C ARG A 127 28.88 5.68 20.99
N LEU A 128 28.58 5.81 19.70
CA LEU A 128 28.59 7.09 18.99
C LEU A 128 27.28 7.86 19.21
N ARG A 129 27.36 9.01 19.86
CA ARG A 129 26.31 10.02 19.91
C ARG A 129 26.49 10.99 18.74
N ARG A 130 25.38 11.34 18.10
CA ARG A 130 25.35 12.17 16.91
C ARG A 130 24.43 13.35 17.15
N PHE A 131 24.92 14.54 16.81
CA PHE A 131 24.23 15.79 16.96
C PHE A 131 24.25 16.58 15.65
N TRP A 132 23.19 17.33 15.43
CA TRP A 132 23.04 18.22 14.28
C TRP A 132 22.72 19.62 14.77
N HIS A 133 23.24 20.64 14.10
CA HIS A 133 22.76 22.00 14.28
C HIS A 133 21.33 22.11 13.76
N LEU A 134 20.50 22.88 14.46
CA LEU A 134 19.14 23.16 14.04
C LEU A 134 19.10 23.73 12.60
N GLY A 135 20.07 24.57 12.24
CA GLY A 135 20.24 25.10 10.88
C GLY A 135 20.37 24.00 9.84
N THR A 136 21.25 23.02 10.07
CA THR A 136 21.46 21.86 9.19
C THR A 136 20.17 21.08 8.96
N VAL A 137 19.38 20.88 10.03
CA VAL A 137 18.09 20.18 9.95
C VAL A 137 17.04 20.99 9.21
N LEU A 138 16.96 22.31 9.45
CA LEU A 138 16.04 23.21 8.77
C LEU A 138 16.34 23.30 7.27
N ASP A 139 17.61 23.44 6.90
CA ASP A 139 18.03 23.53 5.51
C ASP A 139 17.69 22.23 4.76
N TRP A 140 17.91 21.08 5.39
CA TRP A 140 17.47 19.81 4.83
C TRP A 140 15.94 19.71 4.70
N ILE A 141 15.17 20.15 5.71
CA ILE A 141 13.70 20.14 5.64
C ILE A 141 13.18 21.00 4.47
N ASP A 142 13.80 22.15 4.25
CA ASP A 142 13.41 23.09 3.18
C ASP A 142 13.84 22.56 1.79
N GLN A 143 14.93 21.80 1.70
CA GLN A 143 15.43 21.20 0.46
C GLN A 143 14.89 19.79 0.17
N ARG A 144 14.25 19.13 1.15
CA ARG A 144 13.87 17.73 1.00
C ARG A 144 12.85 17.54 -0.13
N PRO A 145 13.00 16.50 -0.97
CA PRO A 145 12.02 16.16 -2.00
C PRO A 145 10.76 15.57 -1.35
N GLY A 146 9.88 16.44 -0.85
CA GLY A 146 8.51 16.14 -0.42
C GLY A 146 8.34 15.27 0.83
N PRO A 147 7.21 15.41 1.57
CA PRO A 147 6.86 14.52 2.67
C PRO A 147 6.22 13.24 2.10
N GLY A 148 7.05 12.27 1.74
CA GLY A 148 6.57 10.94 1.36
C GLY A 148 7.57 10.15 0.53
N ASN A 149 7.59 8.83 0.73
CA ASN A 149 8.13 7.91 -0.26
C ASN A 149 7.35 8.09 -1.57
N THR A 150 7.77 8.98 -2.45
CA THR A 150 7.33 9.02 -3.86
C THR A 150 7.97 7.92 -4.68
N GLN A 151 9.02 7.28 -4.16
CA GLN A 151 9.41 5.98 -4.68
C GLN A 151 8.55 4.94 -3.98
N SER A 152 7.45 4.57 -4.63
CA SER A 152 6.95 3.20 -4.54
C SER A 152 8.20 2.32 -4.62
N LYS A 153 8.53 1.61 -3.53
CA LYS A 153 9.61 0.62 -3.58
C LYS A 153 9.34 -0.20 -4.83
N ALA A 154 10.25 -0.15 -5.80
CA ALA A 154 10.16 -0.99 -6.97
C ALA A 154 9.86 -2.39 -6.44
N ARG A 155 8.70 -2.93 -6.81
CA ARG A 155 8.31 -4.27 -6.42
C ARG A 155 9.48 -5.14 -6.84
N THR A 156 10.16 -5.76 -5.87
CA THR A 156 11.26 -6.68 -6.17
C THR A 156 10.71 -7.62 -7.23
N GLN A 157 11.28 -7.53 -8.43
CA GLN A 157 10.81 -8.32 -9.55
C GLN A 157 10.96 -9.77 -9.09
N ALA A 158 9.87 -10.55 -9.16
CA ALA A 158 9.94 -11.95 -8.81
C ALA A 158 11.08 -12.56 -9.63
N ALA A 159 12.01 -13.25 -8.96
CA ALA A 159 13.02 -14.01 -9.67
C ALA A 159 12.31 -14.95 -10.66
N ALA A 160 12.92 -15.20 -11.81
CA ALA A 160 12.40 -16.21 -12.73
C ALA A 160 12.12 -17.51 -11.95
N PRO A 161 11.00 -18.19 -12.21
CA PRO A 161 10.65 -19.39 -11.46
C PRO A 161 11.79 -20.40 -11.65
N VAL A 162 12.42 -20.83 -10.57
CA VAL A 162 13.41 -21.90 -10.63
C VAL A 162 12.63 -23.20 -10.83
N GLU A 163 12.68 -23.74 -12.05
CA GLU A 163 12.03 -25.02 -12.39
C GLU A 163 12.85 -26.23 -11.91
N ASP A 164 14.11 -26.03 -11.51
CA ASP A 164 14.96 -27.10 -10.99
C ASP A 164 14.44 -27.61 -9.64
N GLY A 165 13.97 -28.86 -9.64
CA GLY A 165 13.59 -29.61 -8.44
C GLY A 165 12.35 -30.50 -8.63
N GLU A 166 12.17 -31.45 -7.73
CA GLU A 166 11.04 -32.37 -7.75
C GLU A 166 9.70 -31.62 -7.60
N PRO A 167 8.69 -31.83 -8.47
CA PRO A 167 7.41 -31.12 -8.42
C PRO A 167 6.65 -31.31 -7.11
N GLU A 168 6.78 -32.48 -6.50
CA GLU A 168 6.09 -32.87 -5.27
C GLU A 168 6.91 -32.57 -4.00
N GLU A 169 8.13 -32.04 -4.12
CA GLU A 169 8.89 -31.64 -2.93
C GLU A 169 8.21 -30.46 -2.20
N LEU A 170 8.28 -30.53 -0.87
CA LEU A 170 7.65 -29.65 0.07
C LEU A 170 8.57 -28.49 0.48
N LEU A 171 8.31 -27.32 -0.09
CA LEU A 171 9.02 -26.08 0.19
C LEU A 171 8.53 -25.45 1.49
N ASP A 172 9.45 -24.97 2.32
CA ASP A 172 9.07 -24.04 3.39
C ASP A 172 8.81 -22.62 2.87
N THR A 173 8.29 -21.77 3.75
CA THR A 173 8.04 -20.35 3.46
C THR A 173 9.30 -19.54 3.17
N LYS A 174 10.49 -20.00 3.58
CA LYS A 174 11.77 -19.33 3.26
C LYS A 174 12.20 -19.61 1.83
N GLN A 175 11.98 -20.84 1.35
CA GLN A 175 12.21 -21.27 -0.03
C GLN A 175 11.15 -20.68 -0.98
N ALA A 176 9.88 -20.67 -0.58
CA ALA A 176 8.78 -20.18 -1.43
C ALA A 176 8.75 -18.65 -1.61
N ALA A 177 9.17 -17.89 -0.59
CA ALA A 177 9.14 -16.41 -0.62
C ALA A 177 9.90 -15.78 -1.82
N PRO A 178 11.17 -16.12 -2.08
CA PRO A 178 11.90 -15.55 -3.22
C PRO A 178 11.29 -15.95 -4.57
N MET A 179 10.77 -17.18 -4.71
CA MET A 179 10.11 -17.64 -5.94
C MET A 179 8.86 -16.81 -6.29
N LEU A 180 8.20 -16.26 -5.28
CA LEU A 180 6.99 -15.44 -5.43
C LEU A 180 7.27 -13.93 -5.44
N GLY A 181 8.55 -13.54 -5.36
CA GLY A 181 9.01 -12.14 -5.37
C GLY A 181 8.86 -11.41 -4.03
N TYR A 182 8.81 -12.12 -2.91
CA TYR A 182 8.83 -11.52 -1.58
C TYR A 182 10.25 -11.45 -1.04
N SER A 183 10.58 -10.34 -0.36
CA SER A 183 11.95 -10.14 0.18
C SER A 183 12.24 -11.01 1.41
N SER A 184 11.20 -11.54 2.05
CA SER A 184 11.33 -12.44 3.21
C SER A 184 10.11 -13.34 3.39
N HIS A 185 10.30 -14.46 4.08
CA HIS A 185 9.22 -15.35 4.51
C HIS A 185 8.16 -14.64 5.38
N LEU A 186 8.54 -13.60 6.14
CA LEU A 186 7.60 -12.80 6.94
C LEU A 186 6.66 -11.99 6.05
N GLU A 187 7.16 -11.44 4.94
CA GLU A 187 6.31 -10.74 3.97
C GLU A 187 5.36 -11.71 3.26
N LEU A 188 5.83 -12.90 2.90
CA LEU A 188 4.99 -13.95 2.34
C LEU A 188 3.88 -14.35 3.33
N ASN A 189 4.23 -14.64 4.59
CA ASN A 189 3.25 -15.01 5.62
C ASN A 189 2.20 -13.91 5.84
N ARG A 190 2.61 -12.63 5.82
CA ARG A 190 1.67 -11.50 5.90
C ARG A 190 0.77 -11.41 4.67
N ALA A 191 1.29 -11.70 3.47
CA ALA A 191 0.48 -11.71 2.26
C ALA A 191 -0.58 -12.82 2.29
N ILE A 192 -0.21 -14.02 2.74
CA ILE A 192 -1.12 -15.15 2.94
C ILE A 192 -2.18 -14.78 3.99
N ALA A 193 -1.77 -14.28 5.16
CA ALA A 193 -2.70 -13.90 6.24
C ALA A 193 -3.66 -12.76 5.85
N ARG A 194 -3.28 -11.91 4.89
CA ARG A 194 -4.14 -10.85 4.35
C ARG A 194 -5.05 -11.33 3.20
N GLY A 195 -4.97 -12.60 2.83
CA GLY A 195 -5.72 -13.16 1.70
C GLY A 195 -5.25 -12.63 0.34
N ILE A 196 -4.00 -12.16 0.23
CA ILE A 196 -3.42 -11.74 -1.06
C ILE A 196 -3.08 -12.96 -1.91
N LEU A 197 -2.74 -14.08 -1.26
CA LEU A 197 -2.41 -15.37 -1.88
C LEU A 197 -3.37 -16.45 -1.35
N PRO A 198 -4.66 -16.40 -1.73
CA PRO A 198 -5.63 -17.42 -1.29
C PRO A 198 -5.22 -18.85 -1.69
N GLU A 199 -4.43 -19.02 -2.74
CA GLU A 199 -3.90 -20.31 -3.21
C GLU A 199 -2.98 -20.99 -2.18
N LEU A 200 -2.37 -20.19 -1.29
CA LEU A 200 -1.46 -20.65 -0.24
C LEU A 200 -2.08 -20.52 1.16
N ALA A 201 -3.39 -20.22 1.24
CA ALA A 201 -4.12 -20.14 2.51
C ALA A 201 -4.08 -21.47 3.27
N ARG A 202 -4.09 -22.60 2.54
CA ARG A 202 -3.96 -23.95 3.09
C ARG A 202 -2.59 -24.54 2.73
N PRO A 203 -1.71 -24.81 3.71
CA PRO A 203 -0.47 -25.52 3.46
C PRO A 203 -0.75 -26.97 3.01
N ASP A 204 0.15 -27.54 2.22
CA ASP A 204 0.09 -28.96 1.84
C ASP A 204 0.45 -29.85 3.03
N GLU A 205 1.40 -29.39 3.86
CA GLU A 205 1.78 -30.08 5.10
C GLU A 205 2.12 -29.07 6.20
N VAL A 206 1.81 -29.42 7.45
CA VAL A 206 2.21 -28.64 8.64
C VAL A 206 3.21 -29.48 9.43
N VAL A 207 4.48 -29.14 9.33
CA VAL A 207 5.55 -29.82 10.07
C VAL A 207 5.71 -29.17 11.42
N ARG A 208 5.74 -29.97 12.49
CA ARG A 208 5.96 -29.50 13.86
C ARG A 208 7.37 -29.87 14.29
N SER A 209 8.18 -28.88 14.63
CA SER A 209 9.51 -29.10 15.18
C SER A 209 9.44 -29.68 16.61
N GLU A 210 10.52 -30.32 17.05
CA GLU A 210 10.69 -30.82 18.43
C GLU A 210 10.52 -29.71 19.48
N ARG A 211 10.83 -28.46 19.11
CA ARG A 211 10.66 -27.27 19.98
C ARG A 211 9.24 -26.71 19.95
N GLY A 212 8.29 -27.39 19.31
CA GLY A 212 6.88 -27.03 19.26
C GLY A 212 6.51 -25.98 18.20
N LEU A 213 7.46 -25.41 17.46
CA LEU A 213 7.17 -24.49 16.36
C LEU A 213 6.59 -25.24 15.16
N THR A 214 5.52 -24.70 14.57
CA THR A 214 4.93 -25.19 13.32
C THR A 214 5.52 -24.46 12.12
N SER A 215 5.76 -25.19 11.04
CA SER A 215 6.17 -24.65 9.74
C SER A 215 5.25 -25.17 8.64
N ASN A 216 4.67 -24.22 7.90
CA ASN A 216 3.85 -24.51 6.73
C ASN A 216 4.73 -24.92 5.55
N ARG A 217 4.34 -26.00 4.88
CA ARG A 217 4.98 -26.54 3.68
C ARG A 217 4.05 -26.47 2.49
N TYR A 218 4.63 -26.21 1.32
CA TYR A 218 3.93 -26.02 0.06
C TYR A 218 4.61 -26.84 -1.04
N LYS A 219 3.84 -27.60 -1.81
CA LYS A 219 4.36 -28.34 -2.96
C LYS A 219 4.97 -27.38 -3.98
N ARG A 220 6.17 -27.68 -4.47
CA ARG A 220 6.88 -26.85 -5.46
C ARG A 220 6.01 -26.57 -6.68
N ARG A 221 5.32 -27.57 -7.23
CA ARG A 221 4.42 -27.40 -8.39
C ARG A 221 3.43 -26.24 -8.23
N ARG A 222 2.88 -26.07 -7.03
CA ARG A 222 1.88 -25.04 -6.71
C ARG A 222 2.53 -23.66 -6.62
N VAL A 223 3.70 -23.57 -5.98
CA VAL A 223 4.48 -22.33 -5.87
C VAL A 223 4.96 -21.86 -7.25
N VAL A 224 5.45 -22.77 -8.09
CA VAL A 224 5.90 -22.48 -9.46
C VAL A 224 4.75 -22.05 -10.36
N ALA A 225 3.62 -22.77 -10.33
CA ALA A 225 2.43 -22.40 -11.09
C ALA A 225 1.94 -21.00 -10.73
N LEU A 226 1.90 -20.67 -9.44
CA LEU A 226 1.52 -19.35 -8.95
C LEU A 226 2.54 -18.27 -9.36
N ALA A 227 3.84 -18.56 -9.30
CA ALA A 227 4.87 -17.62 -9.74
C ALA A 227 4.72 -17.29 -11.23
N ARG A 228 4.51 -18.31 -12.08
CA ARG A 228 4.28 -18.16 -13.52
C ARG A 228 3.03 -17.35 -13.81
N ALA A 229 1.91 -17.68 -13.18
CA ALA A 229 0.66 -16.96 -13.37
C ALA A 229 0.76 -15.47 -13.00
N ARG A 230 1.56 -15.14 -11.97
CA ARG A 230 1.79 -13.75 -11.56
C ARG A 230 2.69 -12.96 -12.52
N GLN A 231 3.58 -13.64 -13.25
CA GLN A 231 4.42 -13.03 -14.28
C GLN A 231 3.64 -12.80 -15.58
N GLN A 232 2.72 -13.72 -15.90
CA GLN A 232 1.89 -13.69 -17.10
C GLN A 232 0.52 -13.05 -16.86
N ALA A 233 0.36 -12.36 -15.73
CA ALA A 233 -0.94 -11.85 -15.31
C ALA A 233 -1.47 -10.82 -16.33
N PRO A 234 -2.67 -11.04 -16.90
CA PRO A 234 -3.30 -10.09 -17.80
C PRO A 234 -3.69 -8.80 -17.06
N THR A 235 -4.21 -7.82 -17.79
CA THR A 235 -4.59 -6.53 -17.20
C THR A 235 -5.62 -6.69 -16.07
N SER A 236 -5.69 -5.71 -15.16
CA SER A 236 -6.63 -5.75 -14.03
C SER A 236 -8.09 -5.94 -14.46
N SER A 237 -8.48 -5.34 -15.59
CA SER A 237 -9.81 -5.50 -16.20
C SER A 237 -10.05 -6.92 -16.70
N GLU A 238 -9.08 -7.52 -17.38
CA GLU A 238 -9.17 -8.91 -17.87
C GLU A 238 -9.25 -9.90 -16.72
N LEU A 239 -8.41 -9.73 -15.68
CA LEU A 239 -8.50 -10.53 -14.46
C LEU A 239 -9.87 -10.42 -13.79
N SER A 240 -10.50 -9.26 -13.81
CA SER A 240 -11.85 -9.10 -13.27
C SER A 240 -12.89 -9.88 -14.06
N LYS A 241 -12.80 -9.83 -15.38
CA LYS A 241 -13.69 -10.60 -16.27
C LYS A 241 -13.50 -12.11 -16.07
N LEU A 242 -12.25 -12.59 -16.09
CA LEU A 242 -11.92 -14.00 -15.89
C LEU A 242 -12.40 -14.52 -14.54
N ARG A 243 -12.29 -13.73 -13.46
CA ARG A 243 -12.83 -14.11 -12.14
C ARG A 243 -14.35 -14.24 -12.16
N LEU A 244 -15.06 -13.31 -12.79
CA LEU A 244 -16.53 -13.35 -12.89
C LEU A 244 -17.00 -14.55 -13.71
N GLU A 245 -16.33 -14.84 -14.83
CA GLU A 245 -16.62 -16.00 -15.67
C GLU A 245 -16.38 -17.31 -14.92
N ALA A 246 -15.23 -17.45 -14.26
CA ALA A 246 -14.89 -18.63 -13.47
C ALA A 246 -15.86 -18.84 -12.29
N ALA A 247 -16.20 -17.77 -11.57
CA ALA A 247 -17.16 -17.84 -10.46
C ALA A 247 -18.56 -18.22 -10.95
N ALA A 248 -19.03 -17.64 -12.06
CA ALA A 248 -20.31 -17.98 -12.66
C ALA A 248 -20.35 -19.44 -13.14
N GLN A 249 -19.27 -19.92 -13.78
CA GLN A 249 -19.18 -21.30 -14.22
C GLN A 249 -19.21 -22.28 -13.04
N ALA A 250 -18.40 -22.04 -12.02
CA ALA A 250 -18.37 -22.87 -10.82
C ALA A 250 -19.73 -22.91 -10.11
N LEU A 251 -20.46 -21.80 -10.07
CA LEU A 251 -21.80 -21.76 -9.48
C LEU A 251 -22.85 -22.52 -10.28
N ARG A 252 -22.73 -22.58 -11.62
CA ARG A 252 -23.62 -23.39 -12.47
C ARG A 252 -23.35 -24.88 -12.33
N GLU A 253 -22.09 -25.27 -12.18
CA GLU A 253 -21.67 -26.66 -12.05
C GLU A 253 -21.86 -27.22 -10.64
N ALA A 254 -21.84 -26.34 -9.63
CA ALA A 254 -21.98 -26.76 -8.23
C ALA A 254 -23.40 -27.24 -7.92
N ALA A 255 -23.50 -28.44 -7.35
CA ALA A 255 -24.77 -28.98 -6.84
C ALA A 255 -25.40 -28.11 -5.73
N ALA A 256 -24.58 -27.34 -5.02
CA ALA A 256 -25.02 -26.35 -4.04
C ALA A 256 -24.13 -25.09 -4.14
N PRO A 257 -24.70 -23.87 -4.16
CA PRO A 257 -23.92 -22.63 -4.25
C PRO A 257 -22.89 -22.45 -3.13
N ALA A 258 -23.15 -23.01 -1.94
CA ALA A 258 -22.25 -22.95 -0.79
C ALA A 258 -20.96 -23.80 -0.95
N ALA A 259 -20.90 -24.68 -1.96
CA ALA A 259 -19.71 -25.47 -2.25
C ALA A 259 -18.62 -24.67 -2.99
N VAL A 260 -18.98 -23.53 -3.60
CA VAL A 260 -18.03 -22.66 -4.31
C VAL A 260 -17.28 -21.81 -3.30
N SER A 261 -16.00 -22.14 -3.06
CA SER A 261 -15.14 -21.42 -2.13
C SER A 261 -14.05 -20.61 -2.86
N VAL A 262 -13.58 -19.55 -2.20
CA VAL A 262 -12.49 -18.71 -2.70
C VAL A 262 -11.20 -19.53 -2.89
N GLU A 263 -10.93 -20.46 -1.99
CA GLU A 263 -9.73 -21.31 -2.03
C GLU A 263 -9.76 -22.23 -3.26
N VAL A 264 -10.90 -22.88 -3.52
CA VAL A 264 -11.06 -23.78 -4.67
C VAL A 264 -10.90 -23.02 -5.99
N LEU A 265 -11.55 -21.85 -6.10
CA LEU A 265 -11.43 -21.01 -7.30
C LEU A 265 -10.01 -20.48 -7.49
N ALA A 266 -9.35 -20.04 -6.42
CA ALA A 266 -7.98 -19.55 -6.49
C ALA A 266 -6.99 -20.67 -6.85
N GLU A 267 -7.20 -21.89 -6.35
CA GLU A 267 -6.38 -23.06 -6.69
C GLU A 267 -6.55 -23.47 -8.16
N ALA A 268 -7.78 -23.47 -8.68
CA ALA A 268 -8.06 -23.73 -10.10
C ALA A 268 -7.55 -22.62 -11.04
N HIS A 269 -7.49 -21.39 -10.54
CA HIS A 269 -7.11 -20.21 -11.30
C HIS A 269 -6.03 -19.38 -10.58
N PRO A 270 -4.79 -19.91 -10.51
CA PRO A 270 -3.72 -19.29 -9.73
C PRO A 270 -3.38 -17.89 -10.26
N GLY A 271 -3.10 -16.95 -9.35
CA GLY A 271 -2.72 -15.59 -9.71
C GLY A 271 -3.89 -14.68 -10.11
N HIS A 272 -5.12 -15.20 -10.15
CA HIS A 272 -6.28 -14.43 -10.58
C HIS A 272 -6.76 -13.40 -9.56
N GLY A 273 -6.24 -13.35 -8.33
CA GLY A 273 -6.48 -12.22 -7.42
C GLY A 273 -6.54 -12.58 -5.94
N SER A 274 -6.82 -11.58 -5.12
CA SER A 274 -6.97 -11.75 -3.67
C SER A 274 -8.29 -12.41 -3.30
N ALA A 275 -8.39 -12.90 -2.06
CA ALA A 275 -9.60 -13.46 -1.49
C ALA A 275 -10.79 -12.48 -1.57
N THR A 276 -10.54 -11.18 -1.34
CA THR A 276 -11.56 -10.14 -1.47
C THR A 276 -12.07 -10.00 -2.91
N ALA A 277 -11.17 -10.09 -3.90
CA ALA A 277 -11.53 -9.99 -5.31
C ALA A 277 -12.37 -11.20 -5.75
N TRP A 278 -12.01 -12.40 -5.31
CA TRP A 278 -12.77 -13.62 -5.54
C TRP A 278 -14.13 -13.59 -4.86
N LYS A 279 -14.19 -13.19 -3.58
CA LYS A 279 -15.47 -13.05 -2.86
C LYS A 279 -16.42 -12.10 -3.59
N LYS A 280 -15.92 -10.96 -4.04
CA LYS A 280 -16.72 -10.01 -4.84
C LYS A 280 -17.26 -10.66 -6.11
N ALA A 281 -16.43 -11.42 -6.83
CA ALA A 281 -16.85 -12.10 -8.05
C ALA A 281 -17.94 -13.15 -7.77
N ILE A 282 -17.79 -13.97 -6.73
CA ILE A 282 -18.80 -14.94 -6.30
C ILE A 282 -20.12 -14.23 -5.95
N ASP A 283 -20.07 -13.18 -5.12
CA ASP A 283 -21.25 -12.41 -4.70
C ASP A 283 -21.98 -11.77 -5.90
N GLU A 284 -21.23 -11.28 -6.89
CA GLU A 284 -21.76 -10.68 -8.11
C GLU A 284 -22.40 -11.74 -9.03
N SER A 285 -21.74 -12.88 -9.23
CA SER A 285 -22.28 -14.00 -10.00
C SER A 285 -23.53 -14.61 -9.36
N LEU A 286 -23.58 -14.71 -8.03
CA LEU A 286 -24.76 -15.18 -7.30
C LEU A 286 -25.98 -14.28 -7.53
N ARG A 287 -25.80 -12.96 -7.49
CA ARG A 287 -26.89 -12.01 -7.77
C ARG A 287 -27.39 -12.14 -9.20
N ALA A 288 -26.48 -12.27 -10.16
CA ALA A 288 -26.84 -12.42 -11.57
C ALA A 288 -27.67 -13.70 -11.83
N ILE A 289 -27.39 -14.79 -11.10
CA ILE A 289 -28.18 -16.04 -11.19
C ILE A 289 -29.55 -15.90 -10.52
N GLN A 290 -29.68 -15.09 -9.47
CA GLN A 290 -30.96 -14.87 -8.78
C GLN A 290 -31.90 -13.90 -9.50
N GLU A 291 -31.35 -13.00 -10.31
CA GLU A 291 -32.09 -11.98 -11.06
C GLU A 291 -32.52 -12.44 -12.47
N GLY A 292 -31.97 -13.55 -12.97
CA GLY A 292 -32.28 -14.14 -14.28
C GLY A 292 -33.18 -15.36 -14.17
#